data_AF-A0A2T9Y5A9-F1
#
_entry.id   AF-A0A2T9Y5A9-F1
#
_cell.length_a   1.000
_cell.length_b   1.000
_cell.length_c   1.000
_cell.angle_alpha   90.00
_cell.angle_beta   90.00
_cell.angle_gamma   90.00
#
_symmetry.space_group_name_H-M   'P 1'
#
loop_
_entity.id
_entity.type
_entity.pdbx_description
1 polymer ?
#
loop_
_entity_poly.entity_id
_entity_poly.type
_entity_poly.pdbx_seq_one_letter_code
_entity_poly.pdbx_strand_id
1 'polypeptide(L)' 'MEAQTEEQMFVSIPKNLVKDSIWLLNRCTKPSRKEYNQIAWAVAVGFLIMGFSGYFVKLIHIPINNIIVGGS' A
#
# COMPACT_ATOMS: atom_id res chain seq x y z
N MET A 1 20.50 -29.33 -33.71
CA MET A 1 20.51 -27.86 -33.48
C MET A 1 19.21 -27.55 -32.73
N GLU A 2 19.11 -27.86 -31.42
CA GLU A 2 17.80 -27.92 -30.72
C GLU A 2 17.79 -27.37 -29.28
N ALA A 3 18.80 -26.59 -28.85
CA ALA A 3 18.89 -26.14 -27.44
C ALA A 3 18.83 -24.61 -27.19
N GLN A 4 18.83 -23.75 -28.21
CA GLN A 4 18.95 -22.28 -28.02
C GLN A 4 17.63 -21.48 -28.15
N THR A 5 16.48 -22.13 -28.41
CA THR A 5 15.18 -21.43 -28.58
C THR A 5 14.46 -21.17 -27.25
N GLU A 6 14.75 -21.92 -26.17
CA GLU A 6 14.09 -21.73 -24.86
C GLU A 6 14.54 -20.47 -24.11
N GLU A 7 15.83 -20.10 -24.14
CA GLU A 7 16.33 -18.93 -23.41
C GLU A 7 15.82 -17.60 -23.99
N GLN A 8 15.70 -17.51 -25.33
CA GLN A 8 15.12 -16.33 -25.99
C GLN A 8 13.62 -16.20 -25.70
N MET A 9 12.91 -17.32 -25.52
CA MET A 9 11.50 -17.32 -25.10
C MET A 9 11.37 -16.84 -23.65
N PHE A 10 12.15 -17.38 -22.71
CA PHE A 10 12.08 -16.99 -21.30
C PHE A 10 12.44 -15.53 -21.05
N VAL A 11 13.38 -14.95 -21.83
CA VAL A 11 13.75 -13.52 -21.72
C VAL A 11 12.78 -12.60 -22.46
N SER A 12 12.09 -13.07 -23.50
CA SER A 12 11.12 -12.26 -24.24
C SER A 12 9.78 -12.12 -23.52
N ILE A 13 9.34 -13.14 -22.76
CA ILE A 13 8.13 -13.10 -21.92
C ILE A 13 8.09 -11.89 -20.97
N PRO A 14 9.07 -11.66 -20.07
CA PRO A 14 9.05 -10.52 -19.15
C PRO A 14 9.18 -9.19 -19.89
N LYS A 15 9.92 -9.13 -21.01
CA LYS A 15 10.04 -7.92 -21.84
C LYS A 15 8.69 -7.52 -22.44
N ASN A 16 7.92 -8.49 -22.95
CA ASN A 16 6.58 -8.24 -23.47
C ASN A 16 5.62 -7.81 -22.35
N LEU A 17 5.69 -8.45 -21.17
CA LEU A 17 4.88 -8.10 -20.00
C LEU A 17 5.10 -6.66 -19.51
N VAL A 18 6.35 -6.20 -19.44
CA VAL A 18 6.66 -4.80 -19.10
C VAL A 18 6.10 -3.85 -20.15
N LYS A 19 6.23 -4.20 -21.44
CA LYS A 19 5.74 -3.39 -22.56
C LYS A 19 4.21 -3.26 -22.51
N ASP A 20 3.51 -4.36 -22.24
CA ASP A 20 2.05 -4.41 -22.10
C ASP A 20 1.59 -3.66 -20.83
N SER A 21 2.36 -3.74 -19.73
CA SER A 21 2.08 -3.01 -18.49
C SER A 21 2.15 -1.49 -18.72
N ILE A 22 3.16 -1.01 -19.44
CA ILE A 22 3.31 0.41 -19.77
C ILE A 22 2.18 0.86 -20.70
N TRP A 23 1.81 0.03 -21.67
CA TRP A 23 0.68 0.32 -22.55
C TRP A 23 -0.62 0.49 -21.76
N LEU A 24 -0.88 -0.41 -20.81
CA LEU A 24 -2.04 -0.34 -19.92
C LEU A 24 -2.04 0.93 -19.06
N LEU A 25 -0.91 1.27 -18.42
CA LEU A 25 -0.79 2.48 -17.60
C LEU A 25 -0.99 3.78 -18.39
N ASN A 26 -0.69 3.77 -19.69
CA ASN A 26 -0.95 4.88 -20.59
C ASN A 26 -2.41 4.95 -21.05
N ARG A 27 -3.14 3.82 -21.04
CA ARG A 27 -4.58 3.75 -21.36
C ARG A 27 -5.45 4.19 -20.17
N CYS A 28 -4.99 4.01 -18.93
CA CYS A 28 -5.72 4.39 -17.74
C CYS A 28 -5.92 5.91 -17.64
N THR A 29 -7.12 6.33 -17.22
CA THR A 29 -7.42 7.72 -16.86
C THR A 29 -6.64 8.09 -15.59
N LYS A 30 -5.67 8.99 -15.72
CA LYS A 30 -4.89 9.46 -14.57
C LYS A 30 -5.74 10.44 -13.75
N PRO A 31 -5.78 10.30 -12.41
CA PRO A 31 -6.56 11.20 -11.57
C PRO A 31 -6.06 12.64 -11.72
N SER A 32 -7.00 13.58 -11.80
CA SER A 32 -6.67 15.00 -11.86
C SER A 32 -6.20 15.51 -10.48
N ARG A 33 -5.49 16.64 -10.45
CA ARG A 33 -4.96 17.24 -9.20
C ARG A 33 -6.05 17.50 -8.16
N LYS A 34 -7.26 17.85 -8.60
CA LYS A 34 -8.41 18.09 -7.69
C LYS A 34 -8.91 16.81 -7.04
N GLU A 35 -9.06 15.74 -7.82
CA GLU A 35 -9.51 14.42 -7.34
C GLU A 35 -8.47 13.82 -6.39
N TYR A 36 -7.19 13.92 -6.76
CA TYR A 36 -6.09 13.45 -5.91
C TYR A 36 -6.08 14.18 -4.55
N ASN A 37 -6.19 15.51 -4.54
CA ASN A 37 -6.23 16.28 -3.29
C ASN A 37 -7.45 15.93 -2.42
N GLN A 38 -8.62 15.69 -3.03
CA GLN A 38 -9.82 15.30 -2.28
C GLN A 38 -9.64 13.95 -1.59
N ILE A 39 -9.12 12.95 -2.32
CA ILE A 39 -8.85 11.62 -1.77
C ILE A 39 -7.75 11.70 -0.71
N ALA A 40 -6.66 12.43 -0.97
CA ALA A 40 -5.56 12.58 -0.03
C ALA A 40 -6.03 13.22 1.28
N TRP A 41 -6.91 14.22 1.22
CA TRP A 41 -7.47 14.85 2.42
C TRP A 41 -8.39 13.89 3.20
N ALA A 42 -9.25 13.15 2.51
CA ALA A 42 -10.10 12.14 3.15
C ALA A 42 -9.27 11.04 3.84
N VAL A 43 -8.22 10.54 3.19
CA VAL A 43 -7.31 9.54 3.76
C VAL A 43 -6.54 10.11 4.94
N ALA A 44 -6.05 11.35 4.85
CA ALA A 44 -5.33 12.01 5.95
C ALA A 44 -6.21 12.14 7.21
N VAL A 45 -7.47 12.53 7.05
CA VAL A 45 -8.43 12.61 8.16
C VAL A 45 -8.68 11.22 8.76
N GLY A 46 -8.90 10.21 7.91
CA GLY A 46 -9.08 8.82 8.37
C GLY A 46 -7.87 8.29 9.13
N PHE A 47 -6.65 8.54 8.64
CA PHE A 47 -5.41 8.16 9.31
C PHE A 47 -5.27 8.86 10.67
N LEU A 48 -5.61 10.15 10.74
CA LEU A 48 -5.56 10.91 11.99
C LEU A 48 -6.54 10.33 13.02
N ILE A 49 -7.77 10.01 12.64
CA ILE A 49 -8.77 9.41 13.55
C ILE A 49 -8.30 8.03 14.04
N MET A 50 -7.85 7.16 13.13
CA MET A 50 -7.41 5.80 13.49
C MET A 50 -6.14 5.80 14.32
N GLY A 51 -5.17 6.66 13.97
CA GLY A 51 -3.92 6.81 14.71
C GLY A 51 -4.11 7.42 16.08
N PHE A 52 -4.92 8.48 16.17
CA PHE A 52 -5.22 9.15 17.44
C PHE A 52 -6.00 8.21 18.36
N SER A 53 -7.12 7.61 17.90
CA SER A 53 -7.90 6.69 18.72
C SER A 53 -7.06 5.51 19.26
N GLY A 54 -6.18 4.92 18.45
CA GLY A 54 -5.25 3.88 18.91
C GLY A 54 -4.27 4.36 19.99
N TYR A 55 -3.81 5.60 19.94
CA TYR A 55 -2.96 6.19 20.98
C TYR A 55 -3.70 6.35 22.31
N PHE A 56 -4.96 6.82 22.30
CA PHE A 56 -5.76 6.94 23.53
C PHE A 56 -6.07 5.59 24.16
N VAL A 57 -6.46 4.60 23.35
CA VAL A 57 -6.70 3.24 23.85
C VAL A 57 -5.44 2.70 24.53
N LYS A 58 -4.26 2.89 23.92
CA LYS A 58 -2.99 2.44 24.49
C LYS A 58 -2.62 3.22 25.76
N LEU A 59 -2.83 4.53 25.78
CA LEU A 59 -2.59 5.36 26.97
C LEU A 59 -3.44 4.96 28.16
N ILE A 60 -4.70 4.60 27.95
CA ILE A 60 -5.61 4.19 29.03
C ILE A 60 -5.26 2.78 29.52
N HIS A 61 -4.88 1.88 28.62
CA HIS A 61 -4.58 0.50 28.98
C HIS A 61 -3.24 0.33 29.74
N ILE A 62 -2.24 1.18 29.52
CA ILE A 62 -0.95 1.10 30.25
C ILE A 62 -1.11 1.25 31.78
N PRO A 63 -1.74 2.31 32.31
CA PRO A 63 -1.94 2.46 33.76
C PRO A 63 -2.91 1.42 34.31
N ILE A 64 -3.95 1.04 33.56
CA ILE A 64 -4.88 -0.01 33.97
C ILE A 64 -4.15 -1.34 34.14
N ASN A 65 -3.33 -1.73 33.16
CA ASN A 65 -2.55 -2.95 33.26
C ASN A 65 -1.55 -2.88 34.41
N ASN A 66 -0.90 -1.74 34.64
CA ASN A 66 0.02 -1.57 35.76
C ASN A 66 -0.67 -1.68 37.14
N ILE A 67 -1.89 -1.16 37.30
CA ILE A 67 -2.67 -1.28 38.55
C ILE A 67 -3.17 -2.71 38.77
N ILE A 68 -3.62 -3.39 37.72
CA ILE A 68 -4.19 -4.75 37.83
C ILE A 68 -3.09 -5.80 37.98
N VAL A 69 -1.98 -5.68 37.25
CA VAL A 69 -0.89 -6.67 37.26
C VAL A 69 0.13 -6.44 38.38
N GLY A 70 0.30 -5.19 38.81
CA GLY A 70 1.21 -4.80 39.89
C GLY A 70 0.57 -4.79 41.27
N GLY A 71 -0.67 -5.28 41.41
CA GLY A 71 -1.39 -5.45 42.67
C GLY A 71 -0.90 -6.64 43.51
N SER A 72 0.42 -6.78 43.63
CA SER A 72 1.11 -7.77 44.47
C SER A 72 2.16 -7.09 45.33
#